data_AF-A0AAD4F6G9-F1
#
_entry.id   AF-A0AAD4F6G9-F1
#
_cell.length_a   1.000
_cell.length_b   1.000
_cell.length_c   1.000
_cell.angle_alpha   90.00
_cell.angle_beta   90.00
_cell.angle_gamma   90.00
#
_symmetry.space_group_name_H-M   'P 1'
#
loop_
_entity.id
_entity.type
_entity.pdbx_description
1 polymer ?
#
loop_
_entity_poly.entity_id
_entity_poly.type
_entity_poly.pdbx_seq_one_letter_code
_entity_poly.pdbx_strand_id
1 'polypeptide(L)'
;MTVTTPPASAPVPYRQVRALYDDETITVYQAYNRDIAAAAVKEQKLHASPHFKPTRMTWIKPSWAWMLYRAGYSYKDPGQERILALRMRHEDFLGLLHRAVLTSGHGGAKAGLEPEPQAPQAVPPEPEGSEEAAPQPAAADEKTQRGKRKHRDPAAGKSPDVKVQWDPERTVRLGKLEYRSIQIGIPAALSPEWTGKWIVSIADVTDRARELKRVLDEEPEVSDVELVRRGLVPAERPFEIPEDLQKRYALREYGSYNYLYDPTTKLPLIIFVVSQVLIYVCPPLLELANYHILGRVFYYVPPCAPLPAGRVLATFGGLMALVEALNAVGVALAANPSGKRDSQSLGKNLTITAVALQVVVILIFVLMAAIFHRRFARTGLKSASVRTVLLVLYTSMALIFTRCVFRLVEHTGNTKIDLDDMDALRGLSPLLRYEVYFYVFEATLMLINSWLWNLLFLRMRTGNPG
;
A
#
# COMPACT_ATOMS: atom_id res chain seq x y z
N MET A 1 -27.69 -2.45 -50.14
CA MET A 1 -26.29 -2.36 -49.68
C MET A 1 -26.30 -1.75 -48.29
N THR A 2 -26.22 -2.59 -47.26
CA THR A 2 -26.25 -2.16 -45.85
C THR A 2 -24.87 -1.63 -45.47
N VAL A 3 -24.80 -0.33 -45.22
CA VAL A 3 -23.61 0.36 -44.69
C VAL A 3 -23.33 -0.22 -43.30
N THR A 4 -22.24 -0.97 -43.18
CA THR A 4 -21.77 -1.52 -41.91
C THR A 4 -21.01 -0.43 -41.18
N THR A 5 -21.59 0.09 -40.11
CA THR A 5 -20.93 1.00 -39.17
C THR A 5 -19.68 0.30 -38.60
N PRO A 6 -18.49 0.93 -38.59
CA PRO A 6 -17.31 0.32 -37.97
C PRO A 6 -17.58 0.11 -36.47
N PRO A 7 -17.04 -0.98 -35.87
CA PRO A 7 -17.27 -1.27 -34.46
C PRO A 7 -16.72 -0.13 -33.58
N ALA A 8 -17.49 0.24 -32.55
CA ALA A 8 -17.04 1.14 -31.50
C ALA A 8 -15.73 0.61 -30.91
N SER A 9 -14.68 1.44 -30.90
CA SER A 9 -13.37 1.08 -30.35
C SER A 9 -13.53 0.59 -28.92
N ALA A 10 -12.91 -0.55 -28.58
CA ALA A 10 -12.90 -1.09 -27.22
C ALA A 10 -12.49 -0.01 -26.19
N PRO A 11 -13.08 -0.01 -24.98
CA PRO A 11 -12.75 0.98 -23.96
C PRO A 11 -11.26 0.89 -23.57
N VAL A 12 -10.63 2.05 -23.40
CA VAL A 12 -9.22 2.13 -22.99
C VAL A 12 -9.05 1.53 -21.58
N PRO A 13 -8.12 0.59 -21.37
CA PRO A 13 -7.87 0.04 -20.04
C PRO A 13 -7.49 1.11 -19.01
N TYR A 14 -7.84 0.89 -17.74
CA TYR A 14 -7.56 1.85 -16.66
C TYR A 14 -6.08 2.24 -16.54
N ARG A 15 -5.16 1.33 -16.86
CA ARG A 15 -3.72 1.59 -16.96
C ARG A 15 -3.22 1.07 -18.29
N GLN A 16 -2.65 1.95 -19.08
CA GLN A 16 -2.06 1.60 -20.37
C GLN A 16 -0.89 2.53 -20.65
N VAL A 17 0.26 1.98 -21.06
CA VAL A 17 1.33 2.80 -21.60
C VAL A 17 0.95 3.15 -23.03
N ARG A 18 0.75 4.43 -23.29
CA ARG A 18 0.52 4.98 -24.62
C ARG A 18 1.65 5.92 -24.96
N ALA A 19 2.17 5.81 -26.17
CA ALA A 19 3.33 6.58 -26.58
C ALA A 19 3.35 6.73 -28.10
N LEU A 20 4.16 7.68 -28.58
CA LEU A 20 4.62 7.71 -29.96
C LEU A 20 5.86 6.82 -30.09
N TYR A 21 5.80 5.81 -30.92
CA TYR A 21 6.91 4.87 -31.15
C TYR A 21 6.90 4.32 -32.57
N ASP A 22 8.07 3.94 -33.07
CA ASP A 22 8.28 3.15 -34.29
C ASP A 22 8.83 1.76 -33.94
N ASP A 23 9.42 1.03 -34.89
CA ASP A 23 9.83 -0.36 -34.65
C ASP A 23 11.03 -0.46 -33.67
N GLU A 24 11.82 0.60 -33.54
CA GLU A 24 13.08 0.60 -32.77
C GLU A 24 13.02 1.48 -31.51
N THR A 25 12.23 2.57 -31.55
CA THR A 25 12.30 3.63 -30.55
C THR A 25 10.93 4.09 -30.07
N ILE A 26 10.91 4.48 -28.79
CA ILE A 26 9.78 5.11 -28.12
C ILE A 26 10.14 6.55 -27.74
N THR A 27 9.19 7.45 -27.87
CA THR A 27 9.33 8.86 -27.47
C THR A 27 8.86 9.04 -26.04
N VAL A 28 9.69 9.72 -25.24
CA VAL A 28 9.33 10.19 -23.90
C VAL A 28 9.65 11.68 -23.77
N TYR A 29 8.87 12.39 -22.99
CA TYR A 29 8.95 13.84 -22.85
C TYR A 29 9.50 14.26 -21.50
N GLN A 30 10.26 15.36 -21.51
CA GLN A 30 10.71 16.09 -20.33
C GLN A 30 10.67 17.59 -20.59
N ALA A 31 10.49 18.38 -19.53
CA ALA A 31 10.54 19.84 -19.62
C ALA A 31 11.74 20.40 -18.85
N TYR A 32 12.36 21.42 -19.42
CA TYR A 32 13.58 22.05 -18.93
C TYR A 32 13.53 23.56 -19.10
N ASN A 33 14.51 24.25 -18.51
CA ASN A 33 14.79 25.64 -18.87
C ASN A 33 15.45 25.74 -20.26
N ARG A 34 15.49 26.94 -20.84
CA ARG A 34 16.06 27.20 -22.16
C ARG A 34 17.52 26.78 -22.27
N ASP A 35 18.35 27.03 -21.26
CA ASP A 35 19.78 26.74 -21.33
C ASP A 35 20.08 25.24 -21.41
N ILE A 36 19.36 24.42 -20.62
CA ILE A 36 19.47 22.97 -20.67
C ILE A 36 18.93 22.45 -22.00
N ALA A 37 17.76 22.92 -22.42
CA ALA A 37 17.13 22.48 -23.66
C ALA A 37 17.96 22.81 -24.90
N ALA A 38 18.44 24.06 -25.02
CA ALA A 38 19.23 24.50 -26.16
C ALA A 38 20.55 23.71 -26.27
N ALA A 39 21.25 23.51 -25.16
CA ALA A 39 22.47 22.70 -25.14
C ALA A 39 22.17 21.23 -25.47
N ALA A 40 21.10 20.66 -24.91
CA ALA A 40 20.75 19.27 -25.12
C ALA A 40 20.36 18.98 -26.57
N VAL A 41 19.62 19.87 -27.22
CA VAL A 41 19.23 19.75 -28.62
C VAL A 41 20.44 19.94 -29.53
N LYS A 42 21.29 20.93 -29.27
CA LYS A 42 22.50 21.19 -30.07
C LYS A 42 23.48 20.01 -30.03
N GLU A 43 23.77 19.50 -28.85
CA GLU A 43 24.80 18.47 -28.64
C GLU A 43 24.23 17.05 -28.62
N GLN A 44 22.90 16.90 -28.77
CA GLN A 44 22.17 15.64 -28.64
C GLN A 44 22.46 14.89 -27.33
N LYS A 45 22.68 15.62 -26.23
CA LYS A 45 23.01 15.08 -24.90
C LYS A 45 22.37 15.90 -23.78
N LEU A 46 21.56 15.27 -22.93
CA LEU A 46 20.88 15.97 -21.82
C LEU A 46 21.83 16.64 -20.82
N HIS A 47 23.02 16.08 -20.61
CA HIS A 47 24.02 16.60 -19.68
C HIS A 47 24.99 17.62 -20.31
N ALA A 48 24.71 18.10 -21.53
CA ALA A 48 25.56 19.08 -22.22
C ALA A 48 25.61 20.45 -21.53
N SER A 49 24.56 20.81 -20.78
CA SER A 49 24.53 22.05 -20.00
C SER A 49 25.09 21.85 -18.59
N PRO A 50 25.92 22.78 -18.08
CA PRO A 50 26.39 22.74 -16.68
C PRO A 50 25.24 22.92 -15.67
N HIS A 51 24.07 23.39 -16.12
CA HIS A 51 22.88 23.52 -15.27
C HIS A 51 22.12 22.20 -15.09
N PHE A 52 22.43 21.16 -15.87
CA PHE A 52 21.86 19.83 -15.70
C PHE A 52 22.39 19.19 -14.42
N LYS A 53 21.50 18.66 -13.55
CA LYS A 53 21.88 18.06 -12.27
C LYS A 53 21.68 16.54 -12.29
N PRO A 54 22.73 15.73 -12.54
CA PRO A 54 22.63 14.27 -12.62
C PRO A 54 22.37 13.62 -11.26
N THR A 55 22.54 14.38 -10.16
CA THR A 55 22.42 13.88 -8.80
C THR A 55 20.98 13.73 -8.32
N ARG A 56 19.98 14.12 -9.12
CA ARG A 56 18.56 14.07 -8.76
C ARG A 56 17.82 13.01 -9.57
N MET A 57 16.77 12.46 -8.97
CA MET A 57 15.78 11.64 -9.68
C MET A 57 15.17 12.49 -10.81
N THR A 58 15.11 11.93 -12.01
CA THR A 58 14.48 12.59 -13.17
C THR A 58 13.26 11.80 -13.61
N TRP A 59 12.21 12.47 -14.07
CA TRP A 59 10.95 11.83 -14.40
C TRP A 59 10.66 11.98 -15.89
N ILE A 60 10.44 10.87 -16.57
CA ILE A 60 10.14 10.80 -18.01
C ILE A 60 8.69 10.37 -18.22
N LYS A 61 8.10 10.78 -19.35
CA LYS A 61 6.69 10.53 -19.65
C LYS A 61 6.44 10.21 -21.10
N PRO A 62 5.83 9.05 -21.41
CA PRO A 62 5.44 8.76 -22.78
C PRO A 62 4.25 9.58 -23.30
N SER A 63 3.39 10.11 -22.40
CA SER A 63 2.17 10.85 -22.76
C SER A 63 2.41 12.34 -22.99
N TRP A 64 2.06 12.82 -24.19
CA TRP A 64 2.10 14.22 -24.61
C TRP A 64 1.15 15.09 -23.80
N ALA A 65 -0.13 14.68 -23.70
CA ALA A 65 -1.15 15.46 -23.01
C ALA A 65 -0.82 15.62 -21.51
N TRP A 66 -0.28 14.58 -20.87
CA TRP A 66 0.22 14.71 -19.51
C TRP A 66 1.38 15.70 -19.43
N MET A 67 2.34 15.63 -20.36
CA MET A 67 3.46 16.58 -20.39
C MET A 67 2.98 18.03 -20.54
N LEU A 68 1.98 18.29 -21.38
CA LEU A 68 1.34 19.60 -21.52
C LEU A 68 0.74 20.07 -20.20
N TYR A 69 -0.01 19.21 -19.50
CA TYR A 69 -0.57 19.53 -18.19
C TYR A 69 0.52 19.91 -17.18
N ARG A 70 1.63 19.17 -17.17
CA ARG A 70 2.71 19.40 -16.22
C ARG A 70 3.50 20.67 -16.48
N ALA A 71 3.73 21.02 -17.73
CA ALA A 71 4.47 22.21 -18.15
C ALA A 71 3.57 23.42 -18.47
N GLY A 72 2.24 23.26 -18.40
CA GLY A 72 1.28 24.31 -18.79
C GLY A 72 1.51 24.77 -20.23
N TYR A 73 1.64 23.83 -21.18
CA TYR A 73 2.02 24.10 -22.58
C TYR A 73 3.33 24.90 -22.75
N SER A 74 4.28 24.76 -21.81
CA SER A 74 5.53 25.53 -21.67
C SER A 74 5.44 26.88 -20.96
N TYR A 75 4.25 27.28 -20.50
CA TYR A 75 4.03 28.59 -19.86
C TYR A 75 4.03 28.54 -18.32
N LYS A 76 4.16 27.35 -17.71
CA LYS A 76 3.98 27.20 -16.25
C LYS A 76 5.03 27.91 -15.41
N ASP A 77 6.31 27.69 -15.70
CA ASP A 77 7.42 28.30 -14.96
C ASP A 77 8.71 28.28 -15.78
N PRO A 78 9.70 29.16 -15.47
CA PRO A 78 10.96 29.22 -16.21
C PRO A 78 11.79 27.93 -16.20
N GLY A 79 11.56 27.03 -15.24
CA GLY A 79 12.22 25.73 -15.18
C GLY A 79 11.68 24.70 -16.17
N GLN A 80 10.55 25.00 -16.82
CA GLN A 80 9.82 24.11 -17.73
C GLN A 80 9.38 24.81 -19.01
N GLU A 81 10.10 25.87 -19.39
CA GLU A 81 9.79 26.70 -20.57
C GLU A 81 10.08 26.03 -21.92
N ARG A 82 10.80 24.89 -21.92
CA ARG A 82 11.07 24.07 -23.10
C ARG A 82 10.67 22.63 -22.88
N ILE A 83 9.97 22.04 -23.84
CA ILE A 83 9.55 20.64 -23.82
C ILE A 83 10.37 19.87 -24.86
N LEU A 84 11.10 18.86 -24.40
CA LEU A 84 11.91 18.00 -25.24
C LEU A 84 11.22 16.67 -25.48
N ALA A 85 11.18 16.24 -26.74
CA ALA A 85 10.88 14.88 -27.14
C ALA A 85 12.19 14.09 -27.23
N LEU A 86 12.32 13.06 -26.39
CA LEU A 86 13.49 12.21 -26.29
C LEU A 86 13.14 10.84 -26.87
N ARG A 87 13.77 10.47 -27.99
CA ARG A 87 13.62 9.12 -28.54
C ARG A 87 14.63 8.20 -27.88
N MET A 88 14.18 7.07 -27.37
CA MET A 88 15.02 6.04 -26.74
C MET A 88 14.69 4.67 -27.30
N ARG A 89 15.66 3.74 -27.26
CA ARG A 89 15.45 2.38 -27.80
C ARG A 89 14.43 1.62 -26.97
N HIS A 90 13.64 0.76 -27.62
CA HIS A 90 12.68 -0.12 -26.94
C HIS A 90 13.33 -0.95 -25.83
N GLU A 91 14.52 -1.50 -26.08
CA GLU A 91 15.29 -2.28 -25.11
C GLU A 91 15.57 -1.51 -23.82
N ASP A 92 15.94 -0.23 -23.92
CA ASP A 92 16.27 0.61 -22.77
C ASP A 92 15.01 0.98 -21.99
N PHE A 93 13.90 1.24 -22.70
CA PHE A 93 12.62 1.55 -22.09
C PHE A 93 12.05 0.34 -21.35
N LEU A 94 12.09 -0.84 -21.97
CA LEU A 94 11.70 -2.09 -21.34
C LEU A 94 12.65 -2.46 -20.19
N GLY A 95 13.93 -2.15 -20.30
CA GLY A 95 14.92 -2.30 -19.23
C GLY A 95 14.63 -1.42 -18.02
N LEU A 96 14.17 -0.18 -18.23
CA LEU A 96 13.67 0.69 -17.17
C LEU A 96 12.45 0.08 -16.48
N LEU A 97 11.47 -0.39 -17.26
CA LEU A 97 10.28 -1.04 -16.72
C LEU A 97 10.61 -2.34 -15.97
N HIS A 98 11.63 -3.09 -16.38
CA HIS A 98 12.08 -4.29 -15.66
C HIS A 98 12.62 -3.99 -14.26
N ARG A 99 13.25 -2.83 -14.08
CA ARG A 99 13.86 -2.37 -12.82
C ARG A 99 12.87 -1.61 -11.92
N ALA A 100 11.63 -1.41 -12.38
CA ALA A 100 10.73 -0.48 -11.74
C ALA A 100 9.98 -1.03 -10.52
N VAL A 101 9.79 -0.13 -9.58
CA VAL A 101 9.10 -0.34 -8.31
C VAL A 101 8.00 0.72 -8.23
N LEU A 102 6.77 0.28 -7.95
CA LEU A 102 5.65 1.19 -7.71
C LEU A 102 5.96 2.07 -6.51
N THR A 103 5.83 3.39 -6.65
CA THR A 103 5.93 4.30 -5.51
C THR A 103 4.65 4.23 -4.69
N SER A 104 4.73 3.77 -3.45
CA SER A 104 3.75 4.09 -2.40
C SER A 104 3.80 5.61 -2.19
N GLY A 105 2.76 6.32 -2.63
CA GLY A 105 2.79 7.75 -2.95
C GLY A 105 3.40 8.66 -1.86
N HIS A 106 4.27 9.57 -2.29
CA HIS A 106 4.49 10.91 -1.73
C HIS A 106 5.30 11.74 -2.74
N GLY A 107 4.58 12.50 -3.57
CA GLY A 107 5.08 13.66 -4.30
C GLY A 107 4.08 14.78 -4.09
N GLY A 108 4.34 15.62 -3.08
CA GLY A 108 3.39 16.61 -2.59
C GLY A 108 2.84 17.53 -3.68
N ALA A 109 1.53 17.47 -3.88
CA ALA A 109 0.76 18.70 -3.87
C ALA A 109 0.93 19.27 -2.45
N LYS A 110 1.65 20.37 -2.32
CA LYS A 110 1.32 21.30 -1.24
C LYS A 110 -0.14 21.66 -1.49
N ALA A 111 -1.04 21.18 -0.63
CA ALA A 111 -2.33 21.80 -0.44
C ALA A 111 -2.06 23.19 0.17
N GLY A 112 -1.71 24.15 -0.66
CA GLY A 112 -2.24 25.49 -0.50
C GLY A 112 -3.57 25.46 -1.23
N LEU A 113 -4.66 25.80 -0.55
CA LEU A 113 -5.82 26.34 -1.24
C LEU A 113 -5.31 27.52 -2.07
N GLU A 114 -5.17 27.35 -3.37
CA GLU A 114 -5.10 28.47 -4.30
C GLU A 114 -6.54 28.72 -4.77
N PRO A 115 -7.10 29.92 -4.53
CA PRO A 115 -8.45 30.23 -4.98
C PRO A 115 -8.51 30.28 -6.50
N GLU A 116 -9.66 29.88 -7.02
CA GLU A 116 -10.07 29.93 -8.42
C GLU A 116 -9.71 31.30 -9.06
N PRO A 117 -9.19 31.34 -10.31
CA PRO A 117 -8.88 32.59 -10.98
C PRO A 117 -10.18 33.38 -11.25
N GLN A 118 -10.39 34.45 -10.49
CA GLN A 118 -11.43 35.45 -10.77
C GLN A 118 -11.02 36.30 -11.99
N ALA A 119 -12.00 36.60 -12.84
CA ALA A 119 -11.84 37.49 -13.99
C ALA A 119 -11.30 38.88 -13.57
N PRO A 120 -10.51 39.57 -14.42
CA PRO A 120 -9.83 40.80 -14.05
C PRO A 120 -10.83 41.92 -13.71
N GLN A 121 -10.85 42.33 -12.44
CA GLN A 121 -11.51 43.57 -12.01
C GLN A 121 -10.54 44.75 -12.17
N ALA A 122 -11.10 45.87 -12.65
CA ALA A 122 -10.37 47.10 -12.93
C ALA A 122 -9.71 47.71 -11.69
N VAL A 123 -8.46 48.16 -11.84
CA VAL A 123 -7.64 48.81 -10.81
C VAL A 123 -8.09 50.26 -10.61
N PRO A 124 -8.47 50.70 -9.40
CA PRO A 124 -8.53 52.12 -9.06
C PRO A 124 -7.15 52.65 -8.59
N PRO A 125 -6.88 53.96 -8.73
CA PRO A 125 -5.53 54.51 -8.60
C PRO A 125 -5.07 54.62 -7.13
N GLU A 126 -3.75 54.50 -6.96
CA GLU A 126 -3.02 54.71 -5.70
C GLU A 126 -3.17 56.14 -5.16
N PRO A 127 -3.13 56.34 -3.83
CA PRO A 127 -2.73 57.60 -3.26
C PRO A 127 -1.28 57.54 -2.71
N GLU A 128 -0.59 58.64 -2.95
CA GLU A 128 0.78 58.96 -2.58
C GLU A 128 0.98 59.12 -1.05
N GLY A 129 2.17 58.72 -0.57
CA GLY A 129 2.94 59.54 0.37
C GLY A 129 2.99 59.16 1.86
N SER A 130 4.21 59.36 2.42
CA SER A 130 4.61 59.47 3.84
C SER A 130 4.73 58.17 4.66
N GLU A 131 5.72 57.93 5.51
CA GLU A 131 7.02 58.55 5.81
C GLU A 131 7.80 57.54 6.68
N GLU A 132 9.10 57.67 6.68
CA GLU A 132 10.12 56.83 7.33
C GLU A 132 10.22 57.12 8.85
N ALA A 133 10.25 56.08 9.70
CA ALA A 133 10.75 56.22 11.07
C ALA A 133 11.30 54.88 11.62
N ALA A 134 12.56 54.91 12.04
CA ALA A 134 13.35 53.84 12.63
C ALA A 134 13.28 53.87 14.20
N PRO A 135 13.84 52.89 14.93
CA PRO A 135 13.15 52.22 16.05
C PRO A 135 13.82 52.39 17.44
N GLN A 136 13.09 52.05 18.53
CA GLN A 136 13.65 51.60 19.85
C GLN A 136 12.57 51.18 20.90
N PRO A 137 12.88 50.51 22.05
CA PRO A 137 12.71 49.04 22.21
C PRO A 137 11.99 48.57 23.52
N ALA A 138 12.00 47.23 23.73
CA ALA A 138 11.68 46.44 24.94
C ALA A 138 10.17 46.19 25.21
N ALA A 139 9.70 45.02 25.67
CA ALA A 139 10.31 43.90 26.39
C ALA A 139 9.60 42.58 25.98
N ALA A 140 10.37 41.51 25.69
CA ALA A 140 10.51 40.32 26.53
C ALA A 140 9.20 39.61 26.89
N ASP A 141 8.91 38.49 26.20
CA ASP A 141 8.45 37.30 26.90
C ASP A 141 8.80 35.99 26.15
N GLU A 142 8.99 34.97 26.97
CA GLU A 142 9.77 33.76 26.78
C GLU A 142 9.18 32.64 25.90
N LYS A 143 10.11 31.82 25.37
CA LYS A 143 10.02 30.37 25.05
C LYS A 143 9.03 29.98 23.93
N THR A 144 9.48 29.37 22.85
CA THR A 144 9.77 27.92 22.86
C THR A 144 10.58 27.47 21.63
N GLN A 145 11.44 26.50 21.90
CA GLN A 145 12.49 25.90 21.10
C GLN A 145 12.08 25.48 19.68
N ARG A 146 12.82 26.02 18.71
CA ARG A 146 12.81 25.63 17.30
C ARG A 146 13.48 24.25 17.15
N GLY A 147 12.68 23.25 16.82
CA GLY A 147 13.12 21.87 16.59
C GLY A 147 14.22 21.77 15.53
N LYS A 148 15.28 21.04 15.89
CA LYS A 148 16.45 20.70 15.05
C LYS A 148 16.02 20.18 13.68
N ARG A 149 16.42 20.87 12.61
CA ARG A 149 16.48 20.32 11.24
C ARG A 149 17.35 19.07 11.26
N LYS A 150 16.74 17.90 11.01
CA LYS A 150 17.44 16.63 10.87
C LYS A 150 18.38 16.74 9.65
N HIS A 151 19.68 16.85 9.91
CA HIS A 151 20.72 16.78 8.91
C HIS A 151 20.61 15.41 8.23
N ARG A 152 20.21 15.37 6.96
CA ARG A 152 20.13 14.14 6.19
C ARG A 152 21.53 13.83 5.69
N ASP A 153 22.10 12.72 6.13
CA ASP A 153 23.43 12.28 5.71
C ASP A 153 23.55 12.25 4.17
N PRO A 154 24.52 12.93 3.57
CA PRO A 154 24.74 12.93 2.12
C PRO A 154 25.31 11.60 1.60
N ALA A 155 25.63 10.65 2.48
CA ALA A 155 26.30 9.39 2.16
C ALA A 155 25.40 8.13 2.22
N ALA A 156 24.07 8.27 2.33
CA ALA A 156 23.17 7.15 2.11
C ALA A 156 23.17 6.82 0.60
N GLY A 157 23.75 5.67 0.22
CA GLY A 157 23.75 5.17 -1.16
C GLY A 157 22.36 5.30 -1.77
N LYS A 158 22.24 6.06 -2.87
CA LYS A 158 20.96 6.32 -3.51
C LYS A 158 20.45 5.02 -4.13
N SER A 159 19.26 4.58 -3.71
CA SER A 159 18.61 3.37 -4.23
C SER A 159 18.64 3.37 -5.77
N PRO A 160 19.06 2.25 -6.40
CA PRO A 160 19.09 2.11 -7.86
C PRO A 160 17.71 1.83 -8.45
N ASP A 161 16.65 1.81 -7.64
CA ASP A 161 15.31 1.44 -8.08
C ASP A 161 14.72 2.51 -9.01
N VAL A 162 14.25 2.06 -10.18
CA VAL A 162 13.38 2.87 -11.03
C VAL A 162 12.03 3.00 -10.33
N LYS A 163 11.46 4.21 -10.31
CA LYS A 163 10.18 4.47 -9.64
C LYS A 163 9.07 4.63 -10.67
N VAL A 164 7.93 3.97 -10.48
CA VAL A 164 6.78 4.12 -11.38
C VAL A 164 5.59 4.67 -10.62
N GLN A 165 4.94 5.66 -11.23
CA GLN A 165 3.73 6.29 -10.75
C GLN A 165 2.68 6.29 -11.88
N TRP A 166 1.43 6.02 -11.53
CA TRP A 166 0.28 6.09 -12.43
C TRP A 166 -0.57 7.29 -12.07
N ASP A 167 -0.55 8.32 -12.91
CA ASP A 167 -1.29 9.55 -12.69
C ASP A 167 -2.55 9.59 -13.57
N PRO A 168 -3.61 10.32 -13.19
CA PRO A 168 -4.78 10.50 -14.05
C PRO A 168 -4.36 11.09 -15.39
N GLU A 169 -4.74 10.44 -16.48
CA GLU A 169 -4.42 10.94 -17.81
C GLU A 169 -5.17 12.25 -18.09
N ARG A 170 -4.72 12.98 -19.10
CA ARG A 170 -5.26 14.27 -19.52
C ARG A 170 -5.71 14.25 -20.97
N THR A 171 -6.75 15.01 -21.27
CA THR A 171 -7.00 15.46 -22.64
C THR A 171 -5.98 16.53 -23.02
N VAL A 172 -5.86 16.83 -24.31
CA VAL A 172 -5.01 17.93 -24.78
C VAL A 172 -5.50 19.30 -24.31
N ARG A 173 -6.74 19.39 -23.81
CA ARG A 173 -7.35 20.55 -23.13
C ARG A 173 -7.15 20.54 -21.61
N LEU A 174 -6.29 19.64 -21.11
CA LEU A 174 -5.97 19.44 -19.70
C LEU A 174 -7.12 18.89 -18.82
N GLY A 175 -8.21 18.42 -19.43
CA GLY A 175 -9.29 17.73 -18.72
C GLY A 175 -8.84 16.37 -18.21
N LYS A 176 -9.32 15.94 -17.04
CA LYS A 176 -8.96 14.65 -16.44
C LYS A 176 -9.71 13.50 -17.15
N LEU A 177 -9.01 12.40 -17.42
CA LEU A 177 -9.58 11.17 -17.97
C LEU A 177 -9.67 10.06 -16.91
N GLU A 178 -10.54 9.09 -17.16
CA GLU A 178 -10.81 7.99 -16.23
C GLU A 178 -9.66 6.98 -16.14
N TYR A 179 -8.87 6.83 -17.20
CA TYR A 179 -7.67 5.99 -17.21
C TYR A 179 -6.41 6.73 -16.75
N ARG A 180 -5.30 5.99 -16.62
CA ARG A 180 -4.04 6.45 -16.04
C ARG A 180 -2.92 6.34 -17.06
N SER A 181 -2.00 7.31 -17.01
CA SER A 181 -0.76 7.29 -17.77
C SER A 181 0.45 7.15 -16.84
N ILE A 182 1.50 6.55 -17.38
CA ILE A 182 2.68 6.18 -16.62
C ILE A 182 3.68 7.35 -16.54
N GLN A 183 4.24 7.52 -15.36
CA GLN A 183 5.39 8.36 -15.09
C GLN A 183 6.52 7.49 -14.54
N ILE A 184 7.71 7.60 -15.15
CA ILE A 184 8.87 6.75 -14.81
C ILE A 184 9.99 7.62 -14.25
N GLY A 185 10.40 7.34 -13.02
CA GLY A 185 11.43 8.01 -12.26
C GLY A 185 12.74 7.26 -12.38
N ILE A 186 13.70 7.88 -13.06
CA ILE A 186 15.05 7.38 -13.26
C ILE A 186 15.93 7.90 -12.11
N PRO A 187 16.45 7.02 -11.23
CA PRO A 187 17.27 7.41 -10.09
C PRO A 187 18.61 7.97 -10.55
N ALA A 188 19.21 8.80 -9.70
CA ALA A 188 20.51 9.40 -9.97
C ALA A 188 21.62 8.37 -10.31
N ALA A 189 21.51 7.15 -9.76
CA ALA A 189 22.43 6.05 -10.06
C ALA A 189 22.44 5.65 -11.55
N LEU A 190 21.31 5.82 -12.24
CA LEU A 190 21.17 5.50 -13.67
C LEU A 190 21.31 6.74 -14.56
N SER A 191 21.56 7.93 -13.99
CA SER A 191 21.67 9.17 -14.76
C SER A 191 22.78 9.15 -15.83
N PRO A 192 23.96 8.55 -15.60
CA PRO A 192 24.99 8.46 -16.64
C PRO A 192 24.55 7.64 -17.86
N GLU A 193 23.84 6.53 -17.63
CA GLU A 193 23.31 5.67 -18.68
C GLU A 193 22.16 6.37 -19.43
N TRP A 194 21.22 6.94 -18.68
CA TRP A 194 20.09 7.70 -19.23
C TRP A 194 20.53 8.84 -20.13
N THR A 195 21.44 9.70 -19.65
CA THR A 195 21.79 10.94 -20.36
C THR A 195 22.84 10.75 -21.45
N GLY A 196 23.55 9.62 -21.48
CA GLY A 196 24.68 9.38 -22.38
C GLY A 196 24.55 8.19 -23.33
N LYS A 197 23.65 7.24 -23.07
CA LYS A 197 23.54 5.98 -23.85
C LYS A 197 22.13 5.65 -24.34
N TRP A 198 21.11 5.92 -23.53
CA TRP A 198 19.75 5.47 -23.82
C TRP A 198 18.98 6.35 -24.81
N ILE A 199 19.34 7.63 -24.91
CA ILE A 199 18.68 8.59 -25.80
C ILE A 199 19.34 8.55 -27.17
N VAL A 200 18.54 8.29 -28.19
CA VAL A 200 18.93 8.23 -29.61
C VAL A 200 18.86 9.61 -30.25
N SER A 201 17.83 10.41 -29.93
CA SER A 201 17.69 11.77 -30.43
C SER A 201 16.89 12.67 -29.49
N ILE A 202 17.20 13.96 -29.51
CA ILE A 202 16.55 15.02 -28.72
C ILE A 202 15.99 16.07 -29.68
N ALA A 203 14.68 16.29 -29.62
CA ALA A 203 14.01 17.35 -30.39
C ALA A 203 13.30 18.33 -29.45
N ASP A 204 13.45 19.63 -29.71
CA ASP A 204 12.63 20.65 -29.06
C ASP A 204 11.25 20.67 -29.73
N VAL A 205 10.20 20.38 -28.96
CA VAL A 205 8.80 20.38 -29.42
C VAL A 205 7.98 21.47 -28.76
N THR A 206 8.66 22.49 -28.22
CA THR A 206 8.01 23.62 -27.54
C THR A 206 7.06 24.38 -28.46
N ASP A 207 7.47 24.65 -29.70
CA ASP A 207 6.64 25.40 -30.65
C ASP A 207 5.37 24.63 -31.00
N ARG A 208 5.44 23.29 -31.08
CA ARG A 208 4.25 22.44 -31.24
C ARG A 208 3.28 22.60 -30.06
N ALA A 209 3.79 22.62 -28.81
CA ALA A 209 2.94 22.81 -27.63
C ALA A 209 2.29 24.19 -27.58
N ARG A 210 3.03 25.23 -27.97
CA ARG A 210 2.53 26.61 -28.00
C ARG A 210 1.52 26.83 -29.11
N GLU A 211 1.78 26.26 -30.29
CA GLU A 211 0.85 26.30 -31.42
C GLU A 211 -0.43 25.52 -31.11
N LEU A 212 -0.33 24.35 -30.46
CA LEU A 212 -1.50 23.63 -29.96
C LEU A 212 -2.33 24.48 -29.01
N LYS A 213 -1.69 25.19 -28.06
CA LYS A 213 -2.40 26.09 -27.16
C LYS A 213 -3.11 27.22 -27.92
N ARG A 214 -2.42 27.84 -28.89
CA ARG A 214 -2.98 28.90 -29.73
C ARG A 214 -4.21 28.42 -30.50
N VAL A 215 -4.12 27.26 -31.15
CA VAL A 215 -5.25 26.66 -31.88
C VAL A 215 -6.41 26.30 -30.95
N LEU A 216 -6.13 25.78 -29.74
CA LEU A 216 -7.19 25.49 -28.77
C LEU A 216 -7.91 26.74 -28.26
N ASP A 217 -7.22 27.89 -28.21
CA ASP A 217 -7.81 29.17 -27.81
C ASP A 217 -8.62 29.82 -28.94
N GLU A 218 -8.13 29.74 -30.17
CA GLU A 218 -8.77 30.32 -31.36
C GLU A 218 -9.92 29.44 -31.89
N GLU A 219 -9.80 28.12 -31.79
CA GLU A 219 -10.77 27.13 -32.27
C GLU A 219 -11.17 26.16 -31.13
N PRO A 220 -11.98 26.59 -30.12
CA PRO A 220 -12.30 25.75 -28.95
C PRO A 220 -12.97 24.42 -29.29
N GLU A 221 -13.71 24.37 -30.39
CA GLU A 221 -14.46 23.20 -30.86
C GLU A 221 -13.67 22.30 -31.82
N VAL A 222 -12.38 22.60 -32.09
CA VAL A 222 -11.54 21.77 -32.97
C VAL A 222 -11.47 20.34 -32.43
N SER A 223 -11.69 19.34 -33.27
CA SER A 223 -11.64 17.94 -32.83
C SER A 223 -10.21 17.44 -32.61
N ASP A 224 -10.03 16.48 -31.69
CA ASP A 224 -8.71 15.87 -31.45
C ASP A 224 -8.16 15.17 -32.70
N VAL A 225 -9.03 14.64 -33.57
CA VAL A 225 -8.65 14.05 -34.87
C VAL A 225 -8.00 15.09 -35.78
N GLU A 226 -8.57 16.29 -35.82
CA GLU A 226 -8.04 17.39 -36.62
C GLU A 226 -6.71 17.90 -36.05
N LEU A 227 -6.57 17.99 -34.73
CA LEU A 227 -5.31 18.35 -34.08
C LEU A 227 -4.18 17.35 -34.38
N VAL A 228 -4.51 16.05 -34.49
CA VAL A 228 -3.56 15.02 -34.93
C VAL A 228 -3.20 15.21 -36.42
N ARG A 229 -4.19 15.49 -37.29
CA ARG A 229 -3.94 15.76 -38.73
C ARG A 229 -3.04 16.97 -38.95
N ARG A 230 -3.20 18.02 -38.15
CA ARG A 230 -2.34 19.22 -38.15
C ARG A 230 -0.94 18.96 -37.55
N GLY A 231 -0.68 17.77 -37.01
CA GLY A 231 0.61 17.41 -36.41
C GLY A 231 0.86 18.06 -35.04
N LEU A 232 -0.17 18.64 -34.42
CA LEU A 232 -0.09 19.30 -33.11
C LEU A 232 -0.20 18.31 -31.96
N VAL A 233 -0.89 17.19 -32.20
CA VAL A 233 -1.04 16.09 -31.25
C VAL A 233 -0.43 14.82 -31.87
N PRO A 234 0.58 14.21 -31.22
CA PRO A 234 1.12 12.93 -31.67
C PRO A 234 0.07 11.82 -31.64
N ALA A 235 0.09 10.94 -32.64
CA ALA A 235 -0.78 9.76 -32.69
C ALA A 235 -0.28 8.66 -31.72
N GLU A 236 -0.45 8.89 -30.42
CA GLU A 236 -0.02 7.96 -29.39
C GLU A 236 -0.89 6.71 -29.37
N ARG A 237 -0.25 5.55 -29.52
CA ARG A 237 -0.90 4.24 -29.56
C ARG A 237 -0.45 3.39 -28.36
N PRO A 238 -1.22 2.36 -27.96
CA PRO A 238 -0.80 1.43 -26.92
C PRO A 238 0.59 0.86 -27.24
N PHE A 239 1.50 0.93 -26.27
CA PHE A 239 2.80 0.28 -26.37
C PHE A 239 2.69 -1.14 -25.78
N GLU A 240 2.96 -2.15 -26.60
CA GLU A 240 2.86 -3.54 -26.18
C GLU A 240 4.00 -3.89 -25.23
N ILE A 241 3.65 -4.22 -23.99
CA ILE A 241 4.60 -4.67 -22.98
C ILE A 241 4.69 -6.19 -23.04
N PRO A 242 5.89 -6.79 -23.04
CA PRO A 242 6.06 -8.25 -22.97
C PRO A 242 5.28 -8.90 -21.81
N GLU A 243 4.73 -10.10 -22.04
CA GLU A 243 3.80 -10.77 -21.11
C GLU A 243 4.44 -11.08 -19.74
N ASP A 244 5.74 -11.37 -19.70
CA ASP A 244 6.51 -11.60 -18.48
C ASP A 244 6.58 -10.34 -17.60
N LEU A 245 6.77 -9.18 -18.23
CA LEU A 245 6.76 -7.89 -17.55
C LEU A 245 5.33 -7.51 -17.13
N GLN A 246 4.33 -7.77 -17.98
CA GLN A 246 2.91 -7.63 -17.61
C GLN A 246 2.55 -8.48 -16.39
N LYS A 247 2.95 -9.76 -16.36
CA LYS A 247 2.72 -10.67 -15.22
C LYS A 247 3.42 -10.20 -13.95
N ARG A 248 4.64 -9.67 -14.05
CA ARG A 248 5.37 -9.12 -12.90
C ARG A 248 4.67 -7.88 -12.31
N TYR A 249 4.22 -6.95 -13.15
CA TYR A 249 3.41 -5.82 -12.71
C TYR A 249 2.05 -6.28 -12.20
N ALA A 250 1.35 -7.15 -12.92
CA ALA A 250 0.07 -7.71 -12.53
C ALA A 250 0.14 -8.48 -11.20
N LEU A 251 1.20 -9.22 -10.88
CA LEU A 251 1.35 -9.89 -9.58
C LEU A 251 1.61 -8.89 -8.45
N ARG A 252 2.43 -7.86 -8.72
CA ARG A 252 2.76 -6.80 -7.75
C ARG A 252 1.59 -5.81 -7.54
N GLU A 253 0.77 -5.64 -8.58
CA GLU A 253 -0.43 -4.81 -8.64
C GLU A 253 -1.66 -5.56 -8.13
N TYR A 254 -1.79 -6.86 -8.41
CA TYR A 254 -2.77 -7.75 -7.79
C TYR A 254 -2.56 -7.76 -6.27
N GLY A 255 -1.30 -7.86 -5.83
CA GLY A 255 -0.93 -7.72 -4.43
C GLY A 255 -1.08 -6.31 -3.83
N SER A 256 -1.26 -5.24 -4.62
CA SER A 256 -1.37 -3.86 -4.09
C SER A 256 -2.71 -3.16 -4.38
N TYR A 257 -3.53 -3.66 -5.31
CA TYR A 257 -4.79 -3.05 -5.74
C TYR A 257 -6.00 -4.00 -5.68
N ASN A 258 -5.83 -5.32 -5.58
CA ASN A 258 -6.96 -6.21 -5.21
C ASN A 258 -7.27 -6.20 -3.69
N TYR A 259 -6.92 -5.10 -3.02
CA TYR A 259 -7.42 -4.72 -1.70
C TYR A 259 -8.32 -3.47 -1.74
N LEU A 260 -8.52 -2.85 -2.92
CA LEU A 260 -9.37 -1.66 -3.06
C LEU A 260 -10.64 -2.00 -3.84
N TYR A 261 -11.75 -1.90 -3.11
CA TYR A 261 -13.14 -1.94 -3.56
C TYR A 261 -13.32 -1.55 -5.04
N ASP A 262 -13.57 -2.56 -5.89
CA ASP A 262 -14.37 -2.34 -7.08
C ASP A 262 -15.83 -2.15 -6.62
N PRO A 263 -16.45 -0.98 -6.81
CA PRO A 263 -17.82 -0.73 -6.37
C PRO A 263 -18.85 -1.64 -7.05
N THR A 264 -18.47 -2.35 -8.11
CA THR A 264 -19.35 -3.27 -8.84
C THR A 264 -19.22 -4.72 -8.39
N THR A 265 -18.12 -5.12 -7.73
CA THR A 265 -17.88 -6.51 -7.32
C THR A 265 -17.51 -6.64 -5.84
N LYS A 266 -18.32 -7.38 -5.07
CA LYS A 266 -18.05 -7.70 -3.64
C LYS A 266 -16.94 -8.74 -3.44
N LEU A 267 -16.35 -9.26 -4.53
CA LEU A 267 -15.41 -10.38 -4.50
C LEU A 267 -14.13 -10.10 -3.68
N PRO A 268 -13.47 -8.93 -3.77
CA PRO A 268 -12.28 -8.64 -2.95
C PRO A 268 -12.58 -8.61 -1.46
N LEU A 269 -13.72 -8.03 -1.07
CA LEU A 269 -14.19 -8.03 0.31
C LEU A 269 -14.47 -9.46 0.79
N ILE A 270 -15.10 -10.29 -0.04
CA ILE A 270 -15.35 -11.71 0.30
C ILE A 270 -14.04 -12.46 0.48
N ILE A 271 -13.06 -12.30 -0.43
CA ILE A 271 -11.74 -12.94 -0.32
C ILE A 271 -11.03 -12.49 0.96
N PHE A 272 -11.06 -11.20 1.27
CA PHE A 272 -10.52 -10.67 2.52
C PHE A 272 -11.22 -11.29 3.74
N VAL A 273 -12.55 -11.26 3.79
CA VAL A 273 -13.34 -11.85 4.89
C VAL A 273 -13.02 -13.34 5.04
N VAL A 274 -12.99 -14.11 3.95
CA VAL A 274 -12.64 -15.54 3.98
C VAL A 274 -11.21 -15.74 4.49
N SER A 275 -10.24 -14.95 4.04
CA SER A 275 -8.85 -15.03 4.52
C SER A 275 -8.75 -14.76 6.02
N GLN A 276 -9.47 -13.75 6.52
CA GLN A 276 -9.53 -13.44 7.94
C GLN A 276 -10.19 -14.57 8.71
N VAL A 277 -11.33 -15.09 8.27
CA VAL A 277 -12.03 -16.22 8.91
C VAL A 277 -11.10 -17.43 9.02
N LEU A 278 -10.35 -17.77 7.96
CA LEU A 278 -9.40 -18.90 7.99
C LEU A 278 -8.26 -18.68 9.00
N ILE A 279 -7.81 -17.44 9.19
CA ILE A 279 -6.81 -17.10 10.22
C ILE A 279 -7.41 -17.20 11.63
N TYR A 280 -8.64 -16.70 11.83
CA TYR A 280 -9.28 -16.66 13.15
C TYR A 280 -9.85 -18.01 13.61
N VAL A 281 -10.22 -18.92 12.69
CA VAL A 281 -10.87 -20.19 13.04
C VAL A 281 -9.90 -21.26 13.58
N CYS A 282 -8.63 -21.24 13.14
CA CYS A 282 -7.66 -22.27 13.53
C CYS A 282 -7.47 -22.38 15.05
N PRO A 283 -7.27 -21.29 15.80
CA PRO A 283 -6.91 -21.39 17.21
C PRO A 283 -8.05 -21.93 18.08
N PRO A 284 -9.31 -21.50 17.87
CA PRO A 284 -10.48 -22.17 18.42
C PRO A 284 -10.43 -23.70 18.24
N LEU A 285 -10.26 -24.18 17.01
CA LEU A 285 -10.27 -25.62 16.74
C LEU A 285 -9.15 -26.37 17.50
N LEU A 286 -7.98 -25.75 17.63
CA LEU A 286 -6.86 -26.31 18.38
C LEU A 286 -7.14 -26.33 19.90
N GLU A 287 -7.82 -25.32 20.45
CA GLU A 287 -8.28 -25.35 21.84
C GLU A 287 -9.29 -26.46 22.09
N LEU A 288 -10.27 -26.62 21.20
CA LEU A 288 -11.28 -27.67 21.31
C LEU A 288 -10.62 -29.06 21.30
N ALA A 289 -9.58 -29.25 20.50
CA ALA A 289 -8.77 -30.47 20.50
C ALA A 289 -8.08 -30.71 21.86
N ASN A 290 -7.54 -29.66 22.50
CA ASN A 290 -6.99 -29.76 23.85
C ASN A 290 -8.05 -30.15 24.88
N TYR A 291 -9.22 -29.51 24.84
CA TYR A 291 -10.34 -29.80 25.75
C TYR A 291 -10.79 -31.25 25.62
N HIS A 292 -10.95 -31.73 24.39
CA HIS A 292 -11.32 -33.10 24.11
C HIS A 292 -10.29 -34.11 24.64
N ILE A 293 -9.01 -33.86 24.41
CA ILE A 293 -7.95 -34.79 24.83
C ILE A 293 -7.75 -34.83 26.33
N LEU A 294 -7.80 -33.68 27.02
CA LEU A 294 -7.76 -33.69 28.46
C LEU A 294 -8.94 -34.45 29.06
N GLY A 295 -10.14 -34.28 28.48
CA GLY A 295 -11.32 -35.06 28.83
C GLY A 295 -11.08 -36.56 28.69
N ARG A 296 -10.45 -37.01 27.60
CA ARG A 296 -10.06 -38.42 27.42
C ARG A 296 -9.04 -38.89 28.45
N VAL A 297 -8.04 -38.07 28.80
CA VAL A 297 -7.07 -38.42 29.85
C VAL A 297 -7.78 -38.58 31.20
N PHE A 298 -8.76 -37.73 31.52
CA PHE A 298 -9.56 -37.86 32.75
C PHE A 298 -10.39 -39.14 32.76
N TYR A 299 -10.85 -39.62 31.60
CA TYR A 299 -11.55 -40.90 31.49
C TYR A 299 -10.66 -42.09 31.86
N TYR A 300 -9.37 -42.06 31.48
CA TYR A 300 -8.42 -43.13 31.79
C TYR A 300 -7.94 -43.11 33.24
N VAL A 301 -7.91 -41.95 33.90
CA VAL A 301 -7.53 -41.83 35.32
C VAL A 301 -8.56 -41.02 36.13
N PRO A 302 -9.79 -41.55 36.32
CA PRO A 302 -10.87 -40.82 36.98
C PRO A 302 -10.56 -40.32 38.40
N PRO A 303 -9.86 -41.07 39.27
CA PRO A 303 -9.57 -40.62 40.64
C PRO A 303 -8.73 -39.33 40.71
N CYS A 304 -7.94 -39.05 39.67
CA CYS A 304 -7.12 -37.84 39.61
C CYS A 304 -7.84 -36.65 38.96
N ALA A 305 -8.98 -36.89 38.29
CA ALA A 305 -9.69 -35.88 37.51
C ALA A 305 -10.37 -34.82 38.43
N PRO A 306 -10.10 -33.52 38.22
CA PRO A 306 -10.81 -32.44 38.93
C PRO A 306 -12.26 -32.25 38.46
N LEU A 307 -12.54 -32.67 37.23
CA LEU A 307 -13.86 -32.58 36.59
C LEU A 307 -14.16 -33.91 35.89
N PRO A 308 -15.42 -34.39 35.87
CA PRO A 308 -15.77 -35.58 35.11
C PRO A 308 -15.41 -35.45 33.63
N ALA A 309 -14.84 -36.50 33.05
CA ALA A 309 -14.34 -36.53 31.67
C ALA A 309 -15.33 -35.97 30.64
N GLY A 310 -16.60 -36.41 30.69
CA GLY A 310 -17.64 -35.97 29.76
C GLY A 310 -18.04 -34.49 29.91
N ARG A 311 -17.72 -33.86 31.04
CA ARG A 311 -18.02 -32.43 31.28
C ARG A 311 -16.91 -31.51 30.81
N VAL A 312 -15.67 -31.98 30.63
CA VAL A 312 -14.55 -31.14 30.19
C VAL A 312 -14.86 -30.49 28.84
N LEU A 313 -15.20 -31.30 27.83
CA LEU A 313 -15.51 -30.79 26.50
C LEU A 313 -16.77 -29.93 26.50
N ALA A 314 -17.82 -30.33 27.22
CA ALA A 314 -19.07 -29.58 27.29
C ALA A 314 -18.88 -28.20 27.94
N THR A 315 -18.15 -28.12 29.06
CA THR A 315 -17.90 -26.87 29.77
C THR A 315 -16.99 -25.94 28.97
N PHE A 316 -15.80 -26.41 28.58
CA PHE A 316 -14.83 -25.55 27.91
C PHE A 316 -15.20 -25.28 26.46
N GLY A 317 -15.78 -26.25 25.74
CA GLY A 317 -16.33 -26.03 24.40
C GLY A 317 -17.54 -25.09 24.39
N GLY A 318 -18.39 -25.15 25.41
CA GLY A 318 -19.51 -24.20 25.57
C GLY A 318 -19.04 -22.78 25.87
N LEU A 319 -18.10 -22.61 26.82
CA LEU A 319 -17.48 -21.31 27.12
C LEU A 319 -16.80 -20.71 25.89
N MET A 320 -16.08 -21.55 25.16
CA MET A 320 -15.41 -21.18 23.93
C MET A 320 -16.40 -20.75 22.84
N ALA A 321 -17.49 -21.49 22.64
CA ALA A 321 -18.55 -21.09 21.69
C ALA A 321 -19.16 -19.73 22.06
N LEU A 322 -19.32 -19.45 23.36
CA LEU A 322 -19.74 -18.14 23.85
C LEU A 322 -18.70 -17.06 23.52
N VAL A 323 -17.42 -17.30 23.77
CA VAL A 323 -16.34 -16.34 23.43
C VAL A 323 -16.33 -16.05 21.93
N GLU A 324 -16.38 -17.08 21.08
CA GLU A 324 -16.36 -16.90 19.63
C GLU A 324 -17.61 -16.19 19.11
N ALA A 325 -18.79 -16.42 19.73
CA ALA A 325 -20.00 -15.66 19.41
C ALA A 325 -19.85 -14.17 19.78
N LEU A 326 -19.34 -13.87 20.97
CA LEU A 326 -19.07 -12.48 21.39
C LEU A 326 -18.05 -11.80 20.47
N ASN A 327 -17.00 -12.53 20.08
CA ASN A 327 -15.99 -12.03 19.18
C ASN A 327 -16.55 -11.74 17.78
N ALA A 328 -17.33 -12.67 17.22
CA ALA A 328 -17.98 -12.50 15.92
C ALA A 328 -18.91 -11.28 15.89
N VAL A 329 -19.74 -11.11 16.94
CA VAL A 329 -20.62 -9.94 17.08
C VAL A 329 -19.79 -8.66 17.26
N GLY A 330 -18.77 -8.68 18.11
CA GLY A 330 -17.90 -7.53 18.36
C GLY A 330 -17.23 -7.01 17.09
N VAL A 331 -16.62 -7.92 16.31
CA VAL A 331 -15.96 -7.59 15.04
C VAL A 331 -16.98 -7.08 14.02
N ALA A 332 -18.14 -7.74 13.89
CA ALA A 332 -19.18 -7.31 12.93
C ALA A 332 -19.70 -5.90 13.23
N LEU A 333 -19.92 -5.56 14.51
CA LEU A 333 -20.38 -4.24 14.92
C LEU A 333 -19.28 -3.17 14.78
N ALA A 334 -18.03 -3.50 15.12
CA ALA A 334 -16.90 -2.59 15.01
C ALA A 334 -16.54 -2.28 13.56
N ALA A 335 -16.66 -3.26 12.66
CA ALA A 335 -16.31 -3.13 11.24
C ALA A 335 -17.43 -2.55 10.37
N ASN A 336 -18.58 -2.17 10.93
CA ASN A 336 -19.70 -1.64 10.16
C ASN A 336 -19.59 -0.11 9.97
N PRO A 337 -19.15 0.39 8.79
CA PRO A 337 -18.92 1.83 8.58
C PRO A 337 -20.22 2.64 8.52
N SER A 338 -21.35 2.02 8.20
CA SER A 338 -22.67 2.68 8.16
C SER A 338 -23.41 2.63 9.50
N GLY A 339 -22.84 1.97 10.52
CA GLY A 339 -23.40 1.88 11.86
C GLY A 339 -23.26 3.18 12.68
N LYS A 340 -24.11 3.37 13.69
CA LYS A 340 -23.97 4.46 14.67
C LYS A 340 -22.64 4.35 15.42
N ARG A 341 -22.01 5.47 15.79
CA ARG A 341 -20.76 5.49 16.58
C ARG A 341 -20.83 4.68 17.87
N ASP A 342 -21.98 4.69 18.55
CA ASP A 342 -22.21 3.88 19.78
C ASP A 342 -22.20 2.38 19.50
N SER A 343 -22.68 1.96 18.32
CA SER A 343 -22.64 0.55 17.90
C SER A 343 -21.22 0.09 17.62
N GLN A 344 -20.39 0.96 17.05
CA GLN A 344 -18.98 0.67 16.75
C GLN A 344 -18.14 0.60 18.04
N SER A 345 -18.38 1.52 18.99
CA SER A 345 -17.70 1.49 20.29
C SER A 345 -18.11 0.28 21.13
N LEU A 346 -19.39 -0.08 21.12
CA LEU A 346 -19.88 -1.33 21.71
C LEU A 346 -19.22 -2.55 21.06
N GLY A 347 -19.11 -2.58 19.73
CA GLY A 347 -18.41 -3.63 18.99
C GLY A 347 -16.95 -3.78 19.44
N LYS A 348 -16.20 -2.68 19.51
CA LYS A 348 -14.81 -2.67 20.00
C LYS A 348 -14.71 -3.22 21.42
N ASN A 349 -15.60 -2.79 22.32
CA ASN A 349 -15.61 -3.25 23.70
C ASN A 349 -15.93 -4.74 23.81
N LEU A 350 -16.86 -5.25 22.99
CA LEU A 350 -17.19 -6.67 22.93
C LEU A 350 -16.00 -7.51 22.46
N THR A 351 -15.26 -7.08 21.43
CA THR A 351 -14.07 -7.78 20.96
C THR A 351 -12.99 -7.84 22.04
N ILE A 352 -12.70 -6.72 22.72
CA ILE A 352 -11.74 -6.69 23.83
C ILE A 352 -12.18 -7.62 24.96
N THR A 353 -13.48 -7.61 25.30
CA THR A 353 -14.05 -8.47 26.35
C THR A 353 -13.93 -9.95 25.98
N ALA A 354 -14.23 -10.32 24.73
CA ALA A 354 -14.12 -11.69 24.26
C ALA A 354 -12.67 -12.20 24.33
N VAL A 355 -11.70 -11.42 23.87
CA VAL A 355 -10.28 -11.79 23.92
C VAL A 355 -9.78 -11.86 25.36
N ALA A 356 -10.21 -10.95 26.25
CA ALA A 356 -9.86 -11.02 27.67
C ALA A 356 -10.44 -12.26 28.35
N LEU A 357 -11.71 -12.59 28.07
CA LEU A 357 -12.36 -13.80 28.57
C LEU A 357 -11.63 -15.07 28.08
N GLN A 358 -11.16 -15.07 26.83
CA GLN A 358 -10.38 -16.17 26.27
C GLN A 358 -9.11 -16.46 27.09
N VAL A 359 -8.36 -15.42 27.45
CA VAL A 359 -7.16 -15.53 28.31
C VAL A 359 -7.52 -16.19 29.64
N VAL A 360 -8.62 -15.79 30.26
CA VAL A 360 -9.08 -16.36 31.54
C VAL A 360 -9.46 -17.83 31.39
N VAL A 361 -10.20 -18.20 30.34
CA VAL A 361 -10.60 -19.59 30.08
C VAL A 361 -9.38 -20.50 29.91
N ILE A 362 -8.37 -20.05 29.16
CA ILE A 362 -7.10 -20.76 28.98
C ILE A 362 -6.39 -20.98 30.32
N LEU A 363 -6.30 -19.95 31.16
CA LEU A 363 -5.65 -20.05 32.48
C LEU A 363 -6.35 -21.05 33.39
N ILE A 364 -7.69 -21.02 33.43
CA ILE A 364 -8.50 -21.98 34.21
C ILE A 364 -8.27 -23.41 33.69
N PHE A 365 -8.26 -23.60 32.37
CA PHE A 365 -8.03 -24.91 31.77
C PHE A 365 -6.63 -25.46 32.09
N VAL A 366 -5.58 -24.63 31.94
CA VAL A 366 -4.20 -25.01 32.28
C VAL A 366 -4.06 -25.33 33.76
N LEU A 367 -4.70 -24.55 34.64
CA LEU A 367 -4.74 -24.83 36.08
C LEU A 367 -5.40 -26.18 36.36
N MET A 368 -6.52 -26.50 35.71
CA MET A 368 -7.17 -27.80 35.86
C MET A 368 -6.27 -28.95 35.41
N ALA A 369 -5.57 -28.79 34.27
CA ALA A 369 -4.58 -29.76 33.81
C ALA A 369 -3.43 -29.92 34.82
N ALA A 370 -2.94 -28.82 35.41
CA ALA A 370 -1.90 -28.83 36.44
C ALA A 370 -2.35 -29.53 37.74
N ILE A 371 -3.59 -29.33 38.16
CA ILE A 371 -4.17 -30.04 39.31
C ILE A 371 -4.21 -31.55 39.02
N PHE A 372 -4.68 -31.95 37.83
CA PHE A 372 -4.66 -33.35 37.41
C PHE A 372 -3.24 -33.91 37.41
N HIS A 373 -2.29 -33.20 36.81
CA HIS A 373 -0.88 -33.62 36.74
C HIS A 373 -0.28 -33.81 38.14
N ARG A 374 -0.54 -32.89 39.06
CA ARG A 374 -0.09 -33.00 40.46
C ARG A 374 -0.73 -34.18 41.19
N ARG A 375 -2.03 -34.44 40.97
CA ARG A 375 -2.74 -35.60 41.54
C ARG A 375 -2.20 -36.91 40.98
N PHE A 376 -1.99 -36.98 39.67
CA PHE A 376 -1.43 -38.15 38.99
C PHE A 376 -0.03 -38.47 39.49
N ALA A 377 0.85 -37.47 39.59
CA ALA A 377 2.22 -37.66 40.10
C ALA A 377 2.25 -38.24 41.54
N ARG A 378 1.28 -37.89 42.38
CA ARG A 378 1.16 -38.42 43.75
C ARG A 378 0.77 -39.90 43.81
N THR A 379 0.19 -40.46 42.75
CA THR A 379 -0.13 -41.90 42.69
C THR A 379 1.10 -42.79 42.54
N GLY A 380 2.25 -42.21 42.18
CA GLY A 380 3.48 -42.96 41.86
C GLY A 380 3.45 -43.67 40.51
N LEU A 381 2.32 -43.63 39.78
CA LEU A 381 2.18 -44.25 38.46
C LEU A 381 2.99 -43.49 37.41
N LYS A 382 3.79 -44.23 36.64
CA LYS A 382 4.53 -43.68 35.49
C LYS A 382 3.87 -44.17 34.21
N SER A 383 3.30 -43.24 33.44
CA SER A 383 2.79 -43.51 32.10
C SER A 383 3.42 -42.53 31.11
N ALA A 384 4.20 -43.08 30.17
CA ALA A 384 4.80 -42.27 29.11
C ALA A 384 3.73 -41.58 28.26
N SER A 385 2.61 -42.26 27.99
CA SER A 385 1.49 -41.71 27.23
C SER A 385 0.86 -40.49 27.91
N VAL A 386 0.56 -40.56 29.22
CA VAL A 386 0.00 -39.42 29.97
C VAL A 386 0.99 -38.25 29.99
N ARG A 387 2.27 -38.53 30.22
CA ARG A 387 3.32 -37.50 30.22
C ARG A 387 3.44 -36.79 28.88
N THR A 388 3.48 -37.54 27.78
CA THR A 388 3.60 -36.98 26.42
C THR A 388 2.37 -36.16 26.06
N VAL A 389 1.16 -36.64 26.39
CA VAL A 389 -0.08 -35.90 26.14
C VAL A 389 -0.11 -34.59 26.94
N LEU A 390 0.27 -34.62 28.22
CA LEU A 390 0.32 -33.41 29.05
C LEU A 390 1.37 -32.41 28.53
N LEU A 391 2.55 -32.87 28.10
CA LEU A 391 3.57 -32.01 27.51
C LEU A 391 3.05 -31.29 26.27
N VAL A 392 2.41 -32.03 25.35
CA VAL A 392 1.83 -31.45 24.13
C VAL A 392 0.71 -30.47 24.48
N LEU A 393 -0.16 -30.83 25.42
CA LEU A 393 -1.23 -29.95 25.87
C LEU A 393 -0.66 -28.64 26.45
N TYR A 394 0.33 -28.69 27.33
CA TYR A 394 0.93 -27.46 27.87
C TYR A 394 1.61 -26.62 26.80
N THR A 395 2.32 -27.27 25.86
CA THR A 395 2.97 -26.57 24.75
C THR A 395 1.93 -25.91 23.84
N SER A 396 0.87 -26.62 23.48
CA SER A 396 -0.23 -26.08 22.68
C SER A 396 -0.92 -24.92 23.39
N MET A 397 -1.27 -25.07 24.67
CA MET A 397 -1.94 -24.02 25.44
C MET A 397 -1.04 -22.80 25.63
N ALA A 398 0.28 -22.97 25.76
CA ALA A 398 1.22 -21.85 25.84
C ALA A 398 1.29 -21.07 24.52
N LEU A 399 1.35 -21.75 23.37
CA LEU A 399 1.34 -21.11 22.05
C LEU A 399 0.04 -20.32 21.81
N ILE A 400 -1.10 -20.91 22.17
CA ILE A 400 -2.41 -20.26 22.07
C ILE A 400 -2.50 -19.06 23.03
N PHE A 401 -2.02 -19.21 24.26
CA PHE A 401 -1.99 -18.13 25.25
C PHE A 401 -1.17 -16.93 24.76
N THR A 402 0.04 -17.15 24.24
CA THR A 402 0.87 -16.07 23.68
C THR A 402 0.15 -15.32 22.56
N ARG A 403 -0.55 -16.05 21.67
CA ARG A 403 -1.38 -15.45 20.62
C ARG A 403 -2.52 -14.62 21.20
N CYS A 404 -3.24 -15.12 22.21
CA CYS A 404 -4.32 -14.38 22.87
C CYS A 404 -3.83 -13.10 23.55
N VAL A 405 -2.65 -13.13 24.19
CA VAL A 405 -2.02 -11.93 24.76
C VAL A 405 -1.67 -10.92 23.67
N PHE A 406 -1.05 -11.37 22.56
CA PHE A 406 -0.77 -10.52 21.41
C PHE A 406 -2.05 -9.85 20.87
N ARG A 407 -3.13 -10.64 20.68
CA ARG A 407 -4.42 -10.11 20.22
C ARG A 407 -5.04 -9.12 21.20
N LEU A 408 -4.92 -9.35 22.50
CA LEU A 408 -5.41 -8.41 23.52
C LEU A 408 -4.66 -7.08 23.44
N VAL A 409 -3.33 -7.11 23.31
CA VAL A 409 -2.49 -5.91 23.18
C VAL A 409 -2.79 -5.18 21.88
N GLU A 410 -3.01 -5.90 20.78
CA GLU A 410 -3.39 -5.33 19.49
C GLU A 410 -4.71 -4.55 19.57
N HIS A 411 -5.75 -5.13 20.21
CA HIS A 411 -7.08 -4.51 20.30
C HIS A 411 -7.17 -3.39 21.35
N THR A 412 -6.30 -3.40 22.34
CA THR A 412 -6.21 -2.34 23.37
C THR A 412 -5.29 -1.19 22.98
N GLY A 413 -4.50 -1.35 21.91
CA GLY A 413 -3.65 -0.29 21.36
C GLY A 413 -4.45 0.92 20.82
N ASN A 414 -3.73 1.97 20.41
CA ASN A 414 -4.36 3.15 19.80
C ASN A 414 -4.89 2.78 18.40
N THR A 415 -6.11 2.24 18.34
CA THR A 415 -6.75 1.74 17.10
C THR A 415 -7.51 2.82 16.32
N LYS A 416 -7.26 4.11 16.57
CA LYS A 416 -7.89 5.18 15.77
C LYS A 416 -7.19 5.21 14.41
N ILE A 417 -7.62 4.34 13.52
CA ILE A 417 -7.12 4.24 12.15
C ILE A 417 -7.84 5.33 11.35
N ASP A 418 -7.25 6.52 11.34
CA ASP A 418 -7.60 7.54 10.36
C ASP A 418 -6.78 7.25 9.10
N LEU A 419 -7.41 6.65 8.10
CA LEU A 419 -6.75 6.25 6.86
C LEU A 419 -6.26 7.45 6.04
N ASP A 420 -6.82 8.63 6.30
CA ASP A 420 -6.52 9.86 5.58
C ASP A 420 -5.40 10.70 6.25
N ASP A 421 -5.09 10.41 7.52
CA ASP A 421 -4.02 11.08 8.29
C ASP A 421 -2.78 10.18 8.44
N MET A 422 -1.79 10.43 7.57
CA MET A 422 -0.51 9.72 7.58
C MET A 422 0.30 9.90 8.86
N ASP A 423 0.13 11.00 9.61
CA ASP A 423 0.81 11.21 10.87
C ASP A 423 0.10 10.46 12.01
N ALA A 424 -1.23 10.34 11.96
CA ALA A 424 -1.99 9.41 12.81
C ALA A 424 -1.60 7.95 12.56
N LEU A 425 -1.45 7.53 11.29
CA LEU A 425 -0.98 6.17 10.94
C LEU A 425 0.46 5.90 11.39
N ARG A 426 1.34 6.90 11.36
CA ARG A 426 2.72 6.79 11.91
C ARG A 426 2.74 6.68 13.43
N GLY A 427 1.74 7.25 14.10
CA GLY A 427 1.52 7.17 15.55
C GLY A 427 0.84 5.88 16.01
N LEU A 428 0.42 4.99 15.10
CA LEU A 428 -0.09 3.67 15.45
C LEU A 428 0.99 2.84 16.16
N SER A 429 0.55 1.89 16.98
CA SER A 429 1.45 0.98 17.66
C SER A 429 2.30 0.21 16.63
N PRO A 430 3.56 -0.12 16.96
CA PRO A 430 4.40 -0.94 16.07
C PRO A 430 3.72 -2.25 15.64
N LEU A 431 2.84 -2.81 16.49
CA LEU A 431 2.08 -4.02 16.21
C LEU A 431 1.17 -3.87 14.98
N LEU A 432 0.51 -2.72 14.81
CA LEU A 432 -0.36 -2.44 13.67
C LEU A 432 0.42 -1.97 12.43
N ARG A 433 1.65 -1.48 12.63
CA ARG A 433 2.47 -0.88 11.57
C ARG A 433 3.33 -1.89 10.81
N TYR A 434 3.76 -2.98 11.46
CA TYR A 434 4.67 -3.95 10.87
C TYR A 434 4.07 -5.36 10.86
N GLU A 435 3.95 -5.96 9.68
CA GLU A 435 3.42 -7.32 9.50
C GLU A 435 4.24 -8.40 10.21
N VAL A 436 5.51 -8.14 10.52
CA VAL A 436 6.39 -9.08 11.22
C VAL A 436 5.78 -9.56 12.54
N TYR A 437 5.05 -8.70 13.25
CA TYR A 437 4.41 -9.06 14.52
C TYR A 437 3.29 -10.08 14.32
N PHE A 438 2.48 -9.92 13.27
CA PHE A 438 1.46 -10.89 12.88
C PHE A 438 2.11 -12.25 12.54
N TYR A 439 3.15 -12.26 11.71
CA TYR A 439 3.81 -13.51 11.33
C TYR A 439 4.42 -14.24 12.53
N VAL A 440 5.04 -13.51 13.46
CA VAL A 440 5.71 -14.08 14.64
C VAL A 440 4.70 -14.55 15.69
N PHE A 441 3.77 -13.67 16.10
CA PHE A 441 2.91 -13.90 17.27
C PHE A 441 1.56 -14.54 16.94
N GLU A 442 1.25 -14.74 15.66
CA GLU A 442 0.02 -15.40 15.25
C GLU A 442 0.26 -16.55 14.29
N ALA A 443 0.70 -16.27 13.07
CA ALA A 443 0.79 -17.29 12.02
C ALA A 443 1.77 -18.41 12.40
N THR A 444 2.98 -18.06 12.83
CA THR A 444 4.02 -19.05 13.19
C THR A 444 3.63 -19.86 14.41
N LEU A 445 3.05 -19.24 15.45
CA LEU A 445 2.62 -19.97 16.65
C LEU A 445 1.57 -21.03 16.32
N MET A 446 0.59 -20.69 15.47
CA MET A 446 -0.47 -21.62 15.08
C MET A 446 0.00 -22.69 14.10
N LEU A 447 0.96 -22.37 13.25
CA LEU A 447 1.64 -23.36 12.40
C LEU A 447 2.41 -24.38 13.25
N ILE A 448 3.22 -23.92 14.21
CA ILE A 448 3.95 -24.79 15.15
C ILE A 448 2.97 -25.65 15.93
N ASN A 449 1.86 -25.06 16.42
CA ASN A 449 0.87 -25.79 17.18
C ASN A 449 0.17 -26.88 16.33
N SER A 450 -0.20 -26.55 15.10
CA SER A 450 -0.81 -27.53 14.17
C SER A 450 0.16 -28.68 13.86
N TRP A 451 1.45 -28.37 13.68
CA TRP A 451 2.49 -29.36 13.45
C TRP A 451 2.69 -30.28 14.68
N LEU A 452 2.73 -29.70 15.89
CA LEU A 452 2.80 -30.43 17.15
C LEU A 452 1.66 -31.46 17.28
N TRP A 453 0.44 -31.03 16.97
CA TRP A 453 -0.74 -31.88 16.97
C TRP A 453 -0.65 -33.02 15.95
N ASN A 454 -0.20 -32.74 14.74
CA ASN A 454 -0.04 -33.75 13.69
C ASN A 454 1.02 -34.82 14.06
N LEU A 455 2.16 -34.41 14.60
CA LEU A 455 3.21 -35.34 15.02
C LEU A 455 2.77 -36.24 16.19
N LEU A 456 2.08 -35.67 17.19
CA LEU A 456 1.62 -36.46 18.32
C LEU A 456 0.58 -37.51 17.87
N PHE A 457 -0.38 -37.13 17.04
CA PHE A 457 -1.41 -38.06 16.56
C PHE A 457 -0.85 -39.19 15.69
N LEU A 458 0.14 -38.90 14.84
CA LEU A 458 0.90 -39.92 14.11
C LEU A 458 1.57 -40.91 15.07
N ARG A 459 2.17 -40.41 16.15
CA ARG A 459 2.86 -41.24 17.15
C ARG A 459 1.92 -42.08 18.01
N MET A 460 0.74 -41.55 18.35
CA MET A 460 -0.29 -42.32 19.06
C MET A 460 -0.96 -43.40 18.18
N ARG A 461 -1.07 -43.17 16.87
CA ARG A 461 -1.70 -44.11 15.93
C ARG A 461 -0.78 -45.26 15.51
N THR A 462 0.53 -45.03 15.51
CA THR A 462 1.55 -46.04 15.16
C THR A 462 1.98 -46.92 16.33
N GLY A 463 1.44 -46.68 17.53
CA GLY A 463 1.61 -47.57 18.68
C GLY A 463 3.05 -47.74 19.17
N ASN A 464 3.97 -46.86 18.80
CA ASN A 464 5.39 -46.99 19.13
C ASN A 464 5.73 -46.16 20.40
N PRO A 465 5.86 -46.79 21.59
CA PRO A 465 6.26 -46.11 22.81
C PRO A 465 7.78 -46.11 22.85
N GLY A 466 8.39 -45.16 22.14
CA GLY A 466 9.81 -44.87 22.29
C GLY A 466 10.12 -44.33 23.68
#